data_AF-A0A6L2PSN5-F1
#
_entry.id   AF-A0A6L2PSN5-F1
#
_cell.length_a   1.000
_cell.length_b   1.000
_cell.length_c   1.000
_cell.angle_alpha   90.00
_cell.angle_beta   90.00
_cell.angle_gamma   90.00
#
_symmetry.space_group_name_H-M   'P 1'
#
loop_
_entity.id
_entity.type
_entity.pdbx_description
1 polymer ?
#
loop_
_entity_poly.entity_id
_entity_poly.type
_entity_poly.pdbx_seq_one_letter_code
_entity_poly.pdbx_strand_id
1 'polypeptide(L)'
;MNSVHVTVMVQDIIWDEFLISQDNILFITFNSLNSKGELQEIIEANELIVADHEGAALFSSCINKDQHIYGSEITKSVRKLNTSSYDIVTLRQLELRKPKCVQKLYINGYLLSLFVKTLQQSAVYRRSVITNFKECLQKTGKISQQNGIMEFSMMLLYPHKQVIDFSWNERLERLVTERRELDNAMSWLSTLGGAFSALGEEFKHCAKIAGHISVQQFSIALRLGDPMTVARCKLYLALSLVQTGHLVSARRIVEQQYHLAHSAPVLDTRLISMCLGIWAKLKYEYHKRHKERKKERTTLLQANFASTIHTDVVTSFQPAPDNEQISIKHTASNILPSQTNL
;
A
#
# COMPACT_ATOMS: atom_id res chain seq x y z
N MET A 1 26.00 -21.36 -39.38
CA MET A 1 25.13 -21.37 -38.17
C MET A 1 23.80 -21.97 -38.56
N ASN A 2 23.29 -22.93 -37.78
CA ASN A 2 21.96 -23.53 -37.98
C ASN A 2 20.96 -22.84 -37.05
N SER A 3 20.48 -21.67 -37.44
CA SER A 3 19.48 -20.93 -36.65
C SER A 3 18.14 -20.88 -37.38
N VAL A 4 17.07 -20.87 -36.59
CA VAL A 4 15.70 -20.68 -37.04
C VAL A 4 15.22 -19.35 -36.51
N HIS A 5 14.89 -18.42 -37.38
CA HIS A 5 14.17 -17.21 -37.06
C HIS A 5 12.67 -17.50 -37.07
N VAL A 6 12.00 -17.28 -35.94
CA VAL A 6 10.57 -17.46 -35.78
C VAL A 6 9.92 -16.11 -35.55
N THR A 7 9.01 -15.74 -36.44
CA THR A 7 8.17 -14.53 -36.31
C THR A 7 6.77 -14.95 -35.87
N VAL A 8 6.32 -14.47 -34.71
CA VAL A 8 4.96 -14.68 -34.22
C VAL A 8 4.07 -13.55 -34.71
N MET A 9 2.95 -13.89 -35.35
CA MET A 9 2.02 -12.93 -35.92
C MET A 9 0.61 -13.10 -35.36
N VAL A 10 -0.05 -11.99 -35.05
CA VAL A 10 -1.47 -11.90 -34.67
C VAL A 10 -2.16 -11.05 -35.74
N GLN A 11 -3.15 -11.60 -36.46
CA GLN A 11 -3.85 -10.87 -37.52
C GLN A 11 -2.88 -10.21 -38.55
N ASP A 12 -1.85 -10.96 -38.95
CA ASP A 12 -0.77 -10.51 -39.85
C ASP A 12 0.09 -9.33 -39.34
N ILE A 13 0.00 -8.98 -38.05
CA ILE A 13 0.89 -8.05 -37.36
C ILE A 13 1.94 -8.85 -36.58
N ILE A 14 3.22 -8.52 -36.74
CA ILE A 14 4.32 -9.11 -35.96
C ILE A 14 4.15 -8.72 -34.50
N TRP A 15 4.03 -9.71 -33.64
CA TRP A 15 3.79 -9.55 -32.20
C TRP A 15 5.06 -9.84 -31.39
N ASP A 16 5.82 -10.85 -31.80
CA ASP A 16 7.06 -11.29 -31.14
C ASP A 16 7.99 -11.94 -32.17
N GLU A 17 9.29 -11.92 -31.92
CA GLU A 17 10.30 -12.58 -32.74
C GLU A 17 11.38 -13.22 -31.87
N PHE A 18 11.75 -14.45 -32.21
CA PHE A 18 12.86 -15.13 -31.54
C PHE A 18 13.66 -16.00 -32.50
N LEU A 19 14.95 -16.10 -32.22
CA LEU A 19 15.92 -16.93 -32.92
C LEU A 19 16.22 -18.17 -32.09
N ILE A 20 16.00 -19.35 -32.66
CA ILE A 20 16.35 -20.63 -32.05
C ILE A 20 17.69 -21.09 -32.65
N SER A 21 18.67 -21.35 -31.79
CA SER A 21 19.89 -22.08 -32.16
C SER A 21 19.94 -23.43 -31.43
N GLN A 22 20.90 -24.28 -31.78
CA GLN A 22 21.07 -25.58 -31.13
C GLN A 22 21.34 -25.43 -29.64
N ASP A 23 22.03 -24.36 -29.27
CA ASP A 23 22.54 -24.16 -27.92
C ASP A 23 21.69 -23.16 -27.13
N ASN A 24 21.15 -22.13 -27.79
CA ASN A 24 20.45 -21.01 -27.14
C ASN A 24 19.17 -20.59 -27.88
N ILE A 25 18.37 -19.77 -27.20
CA ILE A 25 17.25 -19.03 -27.81
C ILE A 25 17.48 -17.57 -27.52
N LEU A 26 17.36 -16.72 -28.53
CA LEU A 26 17.47 -15.29 -28.43
C LEU A 26 16.12 -14.66 -28.76
N PHE A 27 15.56 -13.86 -27.86
CA PHE A 27 14.34 -13.10 -28.13
C PHE A 27 14.74 -11.74 -28.68
N ILE A 28 14.18 -11.36 -29.84
CA ILE A 28 14.58 -10.17 -30.60
C ILE A 28 13.61 -9.01 -30.36
N THR A 29 12.30 -9.28 -30.24
CA THR A 29 11.30 -8.23 -30.02
C THR A 29 10.19 -8.67 -29.08
N PHE A 30 10.08 -8.04 -27.91
CA PHE A 30 8.82 -7.93 -27.18
C PHE A 30 8.26 -6.54 -27.51
N ASN A 31 7.45 -6.41 -28.56
CA ASN A 31 6.98 -5.09 -28.95
C ASN A 31 5.93 -4.59 -27.94
N SER A 32 6.41 -3.86 -26.94
CA SER A 32 5.69 -2.80 -26.24
C SER A 32 5.21 -1.81 -27.30
N LEU A 33 3.89 -1.66 -27.43
CA LEU A 33 3.28 -0.48 -28.02
C LEU A 33 3.72 0.74 -27.20
N ASN A 34 4.91 1.28 -27.48
CA ASN A 34 5.26 2.65 -27.16
C ASN A 34 6.03 3.25 -28.34
N SER A 35 5.37 4.25 -28.90
CA SER A 35 5.89 5.16 -29.90
C SER A 35 7.20 5.79 -29.44
N LYS A 36 8.15 5.88 -30.38
CA LYS A 36 9.53 6.41 -30.28
C LYS A 36 10.60 5.39 -29.85
N GLY A 37 11.04 4.60 -30.81
CA GLY A 37 12.43 4.69 -31.30
C GLY A 37 13.60 4.42 -30.34
N GLU A 38 13.40 3.71 -29.22
CA GLU A 38 14.51 3.22 -28.39
C GLU A 38 14.45 1.68 -28.30
N LEU A 39 15.52 1.02 -28.74
CA LEU A 39 15.73 -0.43 -28.60
C LEU A 39 15.78 -0.78 -27.11
N GLN A 40 14.89 -1.67 -26.66
CA GLN A 40 15.05 -2.36 -25.37
C GLN A 40 16.14 -3.44 -25.48
N GLU A 41 16.88 -3.61 -24.38
CA GLU A 41 18.12 -4.39 -24.25
C GLU A 41 18.04 -5.82 -24.80
N ILE A 42 19.17 -6.26 -25.36
CA ILE A 42 19.45 -7.65 -25.74
C ILE A 42 19.62 -8.43 -24.43
N ILE A 43 18.72 -9.39 -24.15
CA ILE A 43 18.85 -10.27 -22.99
C ILE A 43 19.14 -11.68 -23.48
N GLU A 44 20.33 -12.19 -23.16
CA GLU A 44 20.64 -13.60 -23.39
C GLU A 44 19.84 -14.47 -22.40
N ALA A 45 19.30 -15.60 -22.88
CA ALA A 45 18.48 -16.50 -22.05
C ALA A 45 19.22 -17.02 -20.79
N ASN A 46 20.55 -16.96 -20.75
CA ASN A 46 21.36 -17.33 -19.59
C ASN A 46 21.34 -16.25 -18.48
N GLU A 47 21.22 -14.97 -18.84
CA GLU A 47 21.13 -13.87 -17.87
C GLU A 47 19.78 -13.87 -17.13
N LEU A 48 18.73 -14.39 -17.78
CA LEU A 48 17.41 -14.58 -17.16
C LEU A 48 17.41 -15.66 -16.07
N ILE A 49 18.36 -16.60 -16.09
CA ILE A 49 18.45 -17.72 -15.14
C ILE A 49 19.35 -17.38 -13.95
N VAL A 50 20.36 -16.53 -14.14
CA VAL A 50 21.27 -16.11 -13.05
C VAL A 50 20.62 -15.03 -12.17
N ALA A 51 19.80 -14.14 -12.74
CA ALA A 51 19.08 -13.12 -11.99
C ALA A 51 18.04 -13.68 -11.00
N ASP A 52 17.53 -14.90 -11.22
CA ASP A 52 16.56 -15.57 -10.34
C ASP A 52 17.23 -16.41 -9.23
N HIS A 53 18.53 -16.71 -9.35
CA HIS A 53 19.21 -17.65 -8.43
C HIS A 53 20.10 -17.01 -7.35
N GLU A 54 20.51 -15.74 -7.47
CA GLU A 54 21.20 -15.03 -6.37
C GLU A 54 20.24 -14.40 -5.35
N GLY A 55 18.96 -14.25 -5.69
CA GLY A 55 17.92 -13.76 -4.77
C GLY A 55 17.40 -14.81 -3.78
N ALA A 56 17.68 -16.10 -3.98
CA ALA A 56 17.08 -17.16 -3.17
C ALA A 56 17.93 -17.61 -1.96
N ALA A 57 19.23 -17.26 -1.91
CA ALA A 57 20.15 -17.75 -0.87
C ALA A 57 20.27 -16.87 0.38
N LEU A 58 19.66 -15.67 0.39
CA LEU A 58 19.63 -14.76 1.56
C LEU A 58 18.30 -14.77 2.33
N PHE A 59 17.32 -15.57 1.91
CA PHE A 59 15.93 -15.50 2.40
C PHE A 59 15.54 -16.59 3.42
N SER A 60 16.44 -17.49 3.81
CA SER A 60 16.12 -18.58 4.75
C SER A 60 16.31 -18.25 6.24
N SER A 61 16.90 -17.10 6.61
CA SER A 61 17.14 -16.76 8.02
C SER A 61 16.20 -15.71 8.64
N CYS A 62 15.23 -15.18 7.89
CA CYS A 62 14.44 -14.03 8.35
C CYS A 62 12.92 -14.21 8.16
N ILE A 63 12.38 -15.41 8.43
CA ILE A 63 10.94 -15.58 8.65
C ILE A 63 10.65 -15.27 10.12
N ASN A 64 10.67 -13.98 10.46
CA ASN A 64 9.91 -13.39 11.54
C ASN A 64 10.12 -11.88 11.52
N LYS A 65 9.34 -11.18 10.68
CA LYS A 65 8.66 -9.90 10.96
C LYS A 65 8.13 -9.31 9.67
N ASP A 66 6.89 -8.83 9.74
CA ASP A 66 6.22 -7.98 8.75
C ASP A 66 7.12 -6.82 8.31
N GLN A 67 7.56 -6.80 7.05
CA GLN A 67 7.97 -5.56 6.39
C GLN A 67 7.54 -5.56 4.91
N HIS A 68 6.82 -4.50 4.57
CA HIS A 68 6.37 -4.15 3.23
C HIS A 68 7.54 -3.90 2.28
N ILE A 69 7.49 -4.51 1.09
CA ILE A 69 8.38 -4.22 -0.02
C ILE A 69 7.90 -2.93 -0.70
N TYR A 70 8.75 -1.88 -0.72
CA TYR A 70 8.49 -0.64 -1.45
C TYR A 70 9.09 -0.71 -2.86
N GLY A 71 8.29 -0.42 -3.89
CA GLY A 71 8.68 -0.48 -5.31
C GLY A 71 9.76 0.53 -5.76
N SER A 72 10.30 1.34 -4.85
CA SER A 72 11.39 2.29 -5.13
C SER A 72 12.80 1.67 -5.08
N GLU A 73 12.96 0.43 -4.63
CA GLU A 73 14.27 -0.25 -4.60
C GLU A 73 14.63 -0.97 -5.90
N ILE A 74 13.64 -1.40 -6.69
CA ILE A 74 13.85 -2.13 -7.96
C ILE A 74 14.50 -1.22 -9.03
N THR A 75 14.16 0.07 -9.03
CA THR A 75 14.65 1.03 -10.05
C THR A 75 16.10 1.47 -9.83
N LYS A 76 16.67 1.26 -8.64
CA LYS A 76 18.09 1.59 -8.37
C LYS A 76 19.06 0.49 -8.79
N SER A 77 18.62 -0.76 -8.84
CA SER A 77 19.47 -1.90 -9.22
C SER A 77 19.64 -2.03 -10.74
N VAL A 78 18.67 -1.57 -11.53
CA VAL A 78 18.70 -1.63 -13.01
C VAL A 78 19.77 -0.70 -13.62
N ARG A 79 20.19 0.37 -12.92
CA ARG A 79 21.17 1.35 -13.46
C ARG A 79 22.64 0.95 -13.33
N LYS A 80 22.95 -0.29 -12.93
CA LYS A 80 24.34 -0.74 -12.70
C LYS A 80 24.86 -1.82 -13.65
N LEU A 81 24.11 -2.19 -14.69
CA LEU A 81 24.60 -3.17 -15.66
C LEU A 81 25.40 -2.47 -16.76
N ASN A 82 26.70 -2.79 -16.79
CA ASN A 82 27.69 -2.30 -17.73
C ASN A 82 27.36 -2.77 -19.16
N THR A 83 27.20 -1.83 -20.08
CA THR A 83 27.15 -2.09 -21.52
C THR A 83 28.57 -2.01 -22.10
N SER A 84 29.29 -3.15 -22.14
CA SER A 84 30.49 -3.27 -22.97
C SER A 84 30.18 -4.00 -24.28
N SER A 85 30.07 -3.20 -25.33
CA SER A 85 30.43 -3.48 -26.73
C SER A 85 30.57 -4.94 -27.17
N TYR A 86 29.55 -5.41 -27.90
CA TYR A 86 29.71 -6.37 -28.99
C TYR A 86 28.94 -5.86 -30.23
N ASP A 87 29.47 -6.15 -31.41
CA ASP A 87 29.16 -5.54 -32.71
C ASP A 87 27.66 -5.50 -33.09
N ILE A 88 27.01 -4.37 -32.80
CA ILE A 88 25.65 -4.00 -33.24
C ILE A 88 25.60 -3.74 -34.78
N VAL A 89 26.76 -3.65 -35.43
CA VAL A 89 26.90 -3.26 -36.84
C VAL A 89 26.35 -4.33 -37.80
N THR A 90 26.30 -5.61 -37.41
CA THR A 90 25.87 -6.69 -38.31
C THR A 90 24.34 -6.86 -38.41
N LEU A 91 23.56 -6.29 -37.49
CA LEU A 91 22.08 -6.42 -37.48
C LEU A 91 21.36 -5.34 -38.29
N ARG A 92 21.98 -4.16 -38.49
CA ARG A 92 21.36 -3.07 -39.29
C ARG A 92 21.31 -3.33 -40.80
N GLN A 93 22.11 -4.25 -41.32
CA GLN A 93 22.11 -4.59 -42.75
C GLN A 93 21.06 -5.66 -43.13
N LEU A 94 20.31 -6.19 -42.17
CA LEU A 94 19.16 -7.08 -42.38
C LEU A 94 17.85 -6.28 -42.55
N GLU A 95 17.87 -5.15 -43.28
CA GLU A 95 16.65 -4.62 -43.89
C GLU A 95 16.18 -5.63 -44.95
N LEU A 96 15.44 -6.61 -44.44
CA LEU A 96 14.88 -7.77 -45.11
C LEU A 96 13.98 -7.33 -46.26
N ARG A 97 14.48 -7.52 -47.49
CA ARG A 97 13.61 -7.78 -48.64
C ARG A 97 12.64 -8.90 -48.25
N LYS A 98 11.33 -8.62 -48.29
CA LYS A 98 10.26 -9.55 -47.92
C LYS A 98 10.51 -10.94 -48.52
N PRO A 99 10.83 -11.96 -47.69
CA PRO A 99 11.06 -13.31 -48.18
C PRO A 99 9.75 -13.87 -48.72
N LYS A 100 9.82 -14.42 -49.94
CA LYS A 100 8.64 -14.72 -50.78
C LYS A 100 7.93 -16.04 -50.44
N CYS A 101 8.30 -16.70 -49.34
CA CYS A 101 7.60 -17.90 -48.88
C CYS A 101 7.93 -18.19 -47.41
N VAL A 102 7.07 -17.77 -46.50
CA VAL A 102 7.18 -18.14 -45.09
C VAL A 102 6.19 -19.26 -44.81
N GLN A 103 6.67 -20.41 -44.32
CA GLN A 103 5.78 -21.48 -43.90
C GLN A 103 5.00 -21.00 -42.67
N LYS A 104 3.67 -20.93 -42.80
CA LYS A 104 2.77 -20.49 -41.74
C LYS A 104 2.39 -21.68 -40.86
N LEU A 105 2.74 -21.62 -39.58
CA LEU A 105 2.29 -22.55 -38.55
C LEU A 105 1.18 -21.89 -37.75
N TYR A 106 0.03 -22.56 -37.62
CA TYR A 106 -1.08 -22.05 -36.83
C TYR A 106 -1.02 -22.65 -35.42
N ILE A 107 -0.91 -21.81 -34.41
CA ILE A 107 -0.74 -22.24 -33.01
C ILE A 107 -1.57 -21.35 -32.09
N ASN A 108 -2.16 -21.91 -31.02
CA ASN A 108 -2.82 -21.08 -29.99
C ASN A 108 -1.82 -20.58 -28.94
N GLY A 109 -2.17 -19.54 -28.19
CA GLY A 109 -1.27 -18.93 -27.19
C GLY A 109 -0.81 -19.87 -26.08
N TYR A 110 -1.65 -20.81 -25.65
CA TYR A 110 -1.25 -21.80 -24.63
C TYR A 110 -0.17 -22.74 -25.14
N LEU A 111 -0.35 -23.26 -26.35
CA LEU A 111 0.63 -24.13 -27.01
C LEU A 111 1.92 -23.38 -27.34
N LEU A 112 1.82 -22.13 -27.78
CA LEU A 112 3.00 -21.29 -28.02
C LEU A 112 3.79 -21.08 -26.73
N SER A 113 3.12 -20.80 -25.61
CA SER A 113 3.77 -20.65 -24.31
C SER A 113 4.48 -21.93 -23.87
N LEU A 114 3.82 -23.09 -23.97
CA LEU A 114 4.43 -24.39 -23.67
C LEU A 114 5.61 -24.69 -24.61
N PHE A 115 5.46 -24.39 -25.90
CA PHE A 115 6.49 -24.59 -26.91
C PHE A 115 7.75 -23.77 -26.57
N VAL A 116 7.59 -22.46 -26.33
CA VAL A 116 8.69 -21.57 -25.95
C VAL A 116 9.32 -22.01 -24.64
N LYS A 117 8.53 -22.38 -23.62
CA LYS A 117 9.06 -22.84 -22.33
C LYS A 117 9.85 -24.15 -22.48
N THR A 118 9.36 -25.09 -23.27
CA THR A 118 10.03 -26.37 -23.53
C THR A 118 11.33 -26.16 -24.32
N LEU A 119 11.31 -25.24 -25.30
CA LEU A 119 12.52 -24.84 -26.03
C LEU A 119 13.56 -24.26 -25.06
N GLN A 120 13.18 -23.38 -24.12
CA GLN A 120 14.11 -22.81 -23.14
C GLN A 120 14.74 -23.90 -22.26
N GLN A 121 13.94 -24.85 -21.79
CA GLN A 121 14.37 -25.83 -20.79
C GLN A 121 15.12 -27.04 -21.36
N SER A 122 14.95 -27.38 -22.65
CA SER A 122 15.48 -28.63 -23.22
C SER A 122 16.29 -28.43 -24.49
N ALA A 123 17.61 -28.59 -24.39
CA ALA A 123 18.52 -28.58 -25.54
C ALA A 123 18.21 -29.71 -26.54
N VAL A 124 17.79 -30.88 -26.04
CA VAL A 124 17.38 -32.02 -26.88
C VAL A 124 16.15 -31.65 -27.71
N TYR A 125 15.16 -31.00 -27.08
CA TYR A 125 13.97 -30.52 -27.77
C TYR A 125 14.33 -29.45 -28.83
N ARG A 126 15.20 -28.48 -28.50
CA ARG A 126 15.69 -27.48 -29.48
C ARG A 126 16.30 -28.12 -30.71
N ARG A 127 17.21 -29.09 -30.52
CA ARG A 127 17.84 -29.82 -31.65
C ARG A 127 16.78 -30.54 -32.50
N SER A 128 15.83 -31.20 -31.86
CA SER A 128 14.74 -31.89 -32.58
C SER A 128 13.87 -30.91 -33.36
N VAL A 129 13.52 -29.76 -32.80
CA VAL A 129 12.73 -28.73 -33.49
C VAL A 129 13.48 -28.21 -34.71
N ILE A 130 14.77 -27.89 -34.58
CA ILE A 130 15.60 -27.43 -35.70
C ILE A 130 15.67 -28.49 -36.81
N THR A 131 15.88 -29.76 -36.46
CA THR A 131 15.91 -30.86 -37.44
C THR A 131 14.57 -31.03 -38.15
N ASN A 132 13.46 -31.06 -37.40
CA ASN A 132 12.12 -31.21 -37.96
C ASN A 132 11.75 -30.03 -38.88
N PHE A 133 12.12 -28.81 -38.48
CA PHE A 133 11.86 -27.61 -39.27
C PHE A 133 12.68 -27.62 -40.57
N LYS A 134 13.93 -28.08 -40.53
CA LYS A 134 14.76 -28.30 -41.72
C LYS A 134 14.12 -29.30 -42.69
N GLU A 135 13.70 -30.46 -42.18
CA GLU A 135 13.06 -31.49 -43.00
C GLU A 135 11.76 -30.97 -43.63
N CYS A 136 10.98 -30.17 -42.90
CA CYS A 136 9.75 -29.56 -43.40
C CYS A 136 10.01 -28.57 -44.55
N LEU A 137 11.05 -27.73 -44.43
CA LEU A 137 11.44 -26.80 -45.48
C LEU A 137 12.03 -27.49 -46.72
N GLN A 138 12.77 -28.59 -46.53
CA GLN A 138 13.30 -29.37 -47.65
C GLN A 138 12.17 -30.00 -48.48
N LYS A 139 11.12 -30.52 -47.82
CA LYS A 139 9.95 -31.12 -48.48
C LYS A 139 9.12 -30.11 -49.28
N THR A 140 9.12 -28.84 -48.88
CA THR A 140 8.32 -27.78 -49.54
C THR A 140 9.05 -27.12 -50.72
N GLY A 141 10.30 -27.50 -51.00
CA GLY A 141 11.03 -27.13 -52.22
C GLY A 141 11.40 -25.64 -52.34
N LYS A 142 11.17 -24.84 -51.31
CA LYS A 142 11.33 -23.38 -51.32
C LYS A 142 12.32 -22.95 -50.25
N ILE A 143 13.61 -23.19 -50.50
CA ILE A 143 14.66 -22.74 -49.59
C ILE A 143 15.26 -21.44 -50.11
N SER A 144 14.92 -20.31 -49.50
CA SER A 144 15.67 -19.07 -49.66
C SER A 144 16.93 -19.17 -48.78
N GLN A 145 17.96 -19.89 -49.23
CA GLN A 145 19.21 -20.12 -48.49
C GLN A 145 20.15 -18.91 -48.50
N GLN A 146 19.67 -17.68 -48.53
CA GLN A 146 20.60 -16.56 -48.72
C GLN A 146 21.54 -16.34 -47.53
N ASN A 147 21.22 -16.76 -46.30
CA ASN A 147 22.06 -16.52 -45.11
C ASN A 147 22.17 -17.68 -44.08
N GLY A 148 21.71 -18.89 -44.40
CA GLY A 148 21.75 -20.04 -43.45
C GLY A 148 20.78 -19.94 -42.25
N ILE A 149 19.97 -18.88 -42.19
CA ILE A 149 18.88 -18.70 -41.23
C ILE A 149 17.57 -19.16 -41.87
N MET A 150 16.82 -20.02 -41.17
CA MET A 150 15.50 -20.49 -41.63
C MET A 150 14.39 -19.64 -41.06
N GLU A 151 13.48 -19.15 -41.88
CA GLU A 151 12.38 -18.28 -41.44
C GLU A 151 11.05 -19.03 -41.34
N PHE A 152 10.42 -18.96 -40.17
CA PHE A 152 9.11 -19.53 -39.90
C PHE A 152 8.18 -18.45 -39.36
N SER A 153 6.92 -18.50 -39.79
CA SER A 153 5.89 -17.61 -39.27
C SER A 153 4.88 -18.42 -38.48
N MET A 154 4.68 -18.05 -37.22
CA MET A 154 3.66 -18.63 -36.36
C MET A 154 2.46 -17.69 -36.29
N MET A 155 1.32 -18.11 -36.84
CA MET A 155 0.05 -17.42 -36.75
C MET A 155 -0.64 -17.79 -35.43
N LEU A 156 -0.79 -16.82 -34.55
CA LEU A 156 -1.49 -17.01 -33.29
C LEU A 156 -3.00 -17.09 -33.55
N LEU A 157 -3.59 -18.22 -33.15
CA LEU A 157 -5.03 -18.44 -33.20
C LEU A 157 -5.64 -18.29 -31.81
N TYR A 158 -6.89 -17.82 -31.80
CA TYR A 158 -7.71 -17.87 -30.62
C TYR A 158 -7.97 -19.33 -30.23
N PRO A 159 -7.77 -19.71 -28.95
CA PRO A 159 -8.01 -21.09 -28.52
C PRO A 159 -9.51 -21.41 -28.61
N HIS A 160 -9.86 -22.58 -29.15
CA HIS A 160 -11.26 -23.04 -29.22
C HIS A 160 -11.89 -23.26 -27.83
N LYS A 161 -11.06 -23.48 -26.81
CA LYS A 161 -11.45 -23.60 -25.41
C LYS A 161 -10.54 -22.72 -24.56
N GLN A 162 -11.11 -21.78 -23.82
CA GLN A 162 -10.36 -21.03 -22.83
C GLN A 162 -10.13 -21.90 -21.59
N VAL A 163 -8.93 -21.81 -21.02
CA VAL A 163 -8.66 -22.38 -19.70
C VAL A 163 -9.10 -21.35 -18.67
N ILE A 164 -10.20 -21.63 -17.97
CA ILE A 164 -10.65 -20.83 -16.82
C ILE A 164 -9.84 -21.29 -15.62
N ASP A 165 -9.12 -20.36 -15.00
CA ASP A 165 -8.43 -20.62 -13.74
C ASP A 165 -9.42 -20.51 -12.58
N PHE A 166 -10.07 -21.62 -12.26
CA PHE A 166 -11.04 -21.67 -11.16
C PHE A 166 -10.41 -21.34 -9.81
N SER A 167 -9.14 -21.70 -9.59
CA SER A 167 -8.43 -21.43 -8.33
C SER A 167 -8.15 -19.94 -8.16
N TRP A 168 -7.72 -19.24 -9.21
CA TRP A 168 -7.55 -17.80 -9.17
C TRP A 168 -8.88 -17.04 -9.13
N ASN A 169 -9.91 -17.53 -9.81
CA ASN A 169 -11.25 -16.95 -9.71
C ASN A 169 -11.81 -17.04 -8.29
N GLU A 170 -11.66 -18.19 -7.61
CA GLU A 170 -12.11 -18.34 -6.22
C GLU A 170 -11.35 -17.40 -5.26
N ARG A 171 -10.03 -17.22 -5.48
CA ARG A 171 -9.23 -16.26 -4.71
C ARG A 171 -9.67 -14.82 -4.97
N LEU A 172 -9.89 -14.48 -6.23
CA LEU A 172 -10.33 -13.15 -6.64
C LEU A 172 -11.72 -12.84 -6.04
N GLU A 173 -12.64 -13.80 -6.10
CA GLU A 173 -13.98 -13.68 -5.51
C GLU A 173 -13.92 -13.40 -4.01
N ARG A 174 -13.06 -14.12 -3.27
CA ARG A 174 -12.84 -13.87 -1.84
C ARG A 174 -12.31 -12.46 -1.57
N LEU A 175 -11.29 -12.01 -2.32
CA LEU A 175 -10.70 -10.68 -2.18
C LEU A 175 -11.69 -9.56 -2.52
N VAL A 176 -12.47 -9.72 -3.59
CA VAL A 176 -13.50 -8.76 -4.00
C VAL A 176 -14.61 -8.69 -2.97
N THR A 177 -15.03 -9.84 -2.43
CA THR A 177 -16.04 -9.89 -1.36
C THR A 177 -15.53 -9.21 -0.10
N GLU A 178 -14.31 -9.53 0.35
CA GLU A 178 -13.69 -8.87 1.50
C GLU A 178 -13.60 -7.35 1.29
N ARG A 179 -13.14 -6.91 0.12
CA ARG A 179 -13.06 -5.48 -0.21
C ARG A 179 -14.42 -4.81 -0.12
N ARG A 180 -15.46 -5.42 -0.71
CA ARG A 180 -16.84 -4.92 -0.68
C ARG A 180 -17.36 -4.79 0.75
N GLU A 181 -17.14 -5.81 1.59
CA GLU A 181 -17.59 -5.77 2.99
C GLU A 181 -16.87 -4.70 3.79
N LEU A 182 -15.56 -4.51 3.58
CA LEU A 182 -14.80 -3.46 4.24
C LEU A 182 -15.24 -2.05 3.78
N ASP A 183 -15.47 -1.85 2.48
CA ASP A 183 -15.97 -0.57 1.95
C ASP A 183 -17.38 -0.26 2.48
N ASN A 184 -18.25 -1.28 2.57
CA ASN A 184 -19.56 -1.15 3.20
C ASN A 184 -19.42 -0.76 4.68
N ALA A 185 -18.66 -1.52 5.47
CA ALA A 185 -18.43 -1.20 6.89
C ALA A 185 -17.88 0.23 7.08
N MET A 186 -16.94 0.67 6.23
CA MET A 186 -16.40 2.03 6.27
C MET A 186 -17.46 3.10 6.01
N SER A 187 -18.40 2.85 5.09
CA SER A 187 -19.53 3.73 4.79
C SER A 187 -20.46 3.88 6.00
N TRP A 188 -20.86 2.76 6.62
CA TRP A 188 -21.71 2.76 7.82
C TRP A 188 -21.04 3.47 9.00
N LEU A 189 -19.76 3.16 9.27
CA LEU A 189 -19.00 3.80 10.34
C LEU A 189 -18.82 5.30 10.09
N SER A 190 -18.68 5.74 8.83
CA SER A 190 -18.56 7.17 8.50
C SER A 190 -19.83 7.95 8.82
N THR A 191 -20.99 7.37 8.49
CA THR A 191 -22.29 7.95 8.84
C THR A 191 -22.49 8.01 10.35
N LEU A 192 -22.24 6.90 11.05
CA LEU A 192 -22.39 6.81 12.51
C LEU A 192 -21.40 7.72 13.25
N GLY A 193 -20.14 7.73 12.80
CA GLY A 193 -19.08 8.58 13.36
C GLY A 193 -19.36 10.05 13.19
N GLY A 194 -19.90 10.46 12.03
CA GLY A 194 -20.36 11.83 11.79
C GLY A 194 -21.48 12.25 12.76
N ALA A 195 -22.48 11.39 12.96
CA ALA A 195 -23.58 11.65 13.87
C ALA A 195 -23.11 11.78 15.34
N PHE A 196 -22.32 10.83 15.85
CA PHE A 196 -21.78 10.93 17.21
C PHE A 196 -20.80 12.09 17.39
N SER A 197 -20.04 12.42 16.35
CA SER A 197 -19.16 13.60 16.37
C SER A 197 -19.98 14.88 16.45
N ALA A 198 -21.10 15.00 15.74
CA ALA A 198 -21.97 16.18 15.85
C ALA A 198 -22.53 16.33 17.27
N LEU A 199 -23.04 15.23 17.85
CA LEU A 199 -23.53 15.19 19.25
C LEU A 199 -22.42 15.39 20.29
N GLY A 200 -21.17 15.09 19.94
CA GLY A 200 -20.01 15.18 20.81
C GLY A 200 -19.64 16.59 21.26
N GLU A 201 -20.22 17.63 20.66
CA GLU A 201 -20.08 19.01 21.13
C GLU A 201 -20.76 19.25 22.47
N GLU A 202 -21.93 18.63 22.67
CA GLU A 202 -22.74 18.75 23.88
C GLU A 202 -22.48 17.59 24.84
N PHE A 203 -22.41 16.37 24.30
CA PHE A 203 -22.30 15.15 25.09
C PHE A 203 -20.91 14.52 24.99
N LYS A 204 -20.09 14.67 26.04
CA LYS A 204 -18.74 14.08 26.11
C LYS A 204 -18.72 12.57 25.88
N HIS A 205 -19.77 11.84 26.26
CA HIS A 205 -19.87 10.40 26.01
C HIS A 205 -19.96 10.09 24.51
N CYS A 206 -20.75 10.85 23.74
CA CYS A 206 -20.84 10.72 22.28
C CYS A 206 -19.49 11.00 21.60
N ALA A 207 -18.73 12.00 22.08
CA ALA A 207 -17.38 12.25 21.59
C ALA A 207 -16.45 11.05 21.81
N LYS A 208 -16.52 10.38 22.97
CA LYS A 208 -15.74 9.15 23.21
C LYS A 208 -16.13 8.04 22.23
N ILE A 209 -17.42 7.82 21.99
CA ILE A 209 -17.91 6.83 21.01
C ILE A 209 -17.39 7.17 19.61
N ALA A 210 -17.47 8.43 19.17
CA ALA A 210 -16.92 8.87 17.88
C ALA A 210 -15.41 8.58 17.77
N GLY A 211 -14.66 8.72 18.86
CA GLY A 211 -13.25 8.32 18.93
C GLY A 211 -13.04 6.83 18.71
N HIS A 212 -13.83 5.97 19.35
CA HIS A 212 -13.78 4.51 19.14
C HIS A 212 -14.11 4.12 17.70
N ILE A 213 -15.15 4.73 17.12
CA ILE A 213 -15.53 4.53 15.71
C ILE A 213 -14.35 4.94 14.80
N SER A 214 -13.69 6.07 15.08
CA SER A 214 -12.55 6.54 14.28
C SER A 214 -11.37 5.56 14.30
N VAL A 215 -11.14 4.86 15.43
CA VAL A 215 -10.11 3.81 15.54
C VAL A 215 -10.49 2.58 14.72
N GLN A 216 -11.77 2.18 14.72
CA GLN A 216 -12.25 1.07 13.88
C GLN A 216 -12.11 1.41 12.39
N GLN A 217 -12.50 2.62 11.99
CA GLN A 217 -12.31 3.13 10.63
C GLN A 217 -10.83 3.15 10.22
N PHE A 218 -9.93 3.52 11.14
CA PHE A 218 -8.50 3.49 10.89
C PHE A 218 -7.99 2.06 10.60
N SER A 219 -8.44 1.07 11.39
CA SER A 219 -8.08 -0.34 11.15
C SER A 219 -8.57 -0.84 9.80
N ILE A 220 -9.78 -0.44 9.38
CA ILE A 220 -10.32 -0.80 8.06
C ILE A 220 -9.51 -0.10 6.96
N ALA A 221 -9.22 1.19 7.11
CA ALA A 221 -8.46 1.97 6.13
C ALA A 221 -7.06 1.40 5.88
N LEU A 222 -6.38 0.89 6.93
CA LEU A 222 -5.12 0.19 6.79
C LEU A 222 -5.25 -1.09 5.94
N ARG A 223 -6.29 -1.90 6.18
CA ARG A 223 -6.58 -3.11 5.38
C ARG A 223 -6.92 -2.79 3.93
N LEU A 224 -7.60 -1.67 3.68
CA LEU A 224 -7.93 -1.19 2.35
C LEU A 224 -6.73 -0.63 1.58
N GLY A 225 -5.62 -0.34 2.25
CA GLY A 225 -4.41 0.20 1.63
C GLY A 225 -4.56 1.64 1.11
N ASP A 226 -5.54 2.42 1.59
CA ASP A 226 -5.77 3.80 1.17
C ASP A 226 -5.14 4.80 2.16
N PRO A 227 -3.96 5.39 1.84
CA PRO A 227 -3.27 6.31 2.73
C PRO A 227 -4.06 7.59 3.01
N MET A 228 -4.92 8.02 2.08
CA MET A 228 -5.71 9.24 2.23
C MET A 228 -6.85 9.01 3.21
N THR A 229 -7.51 7.87 3.12
CA THR A 229 -8.53 7.49 4.11
C THR A 229 -7.92 7.27 5.49
N VAL A 230 -6.73 6.67 5.57
CA VAL A 230 -5.97 6.56 6.83
C VAL A 230 -5.74 7.93 7.48
N ALA A 231 -5.34 8.94 6.71
CA ALA A 231 -5.14 10.30 7.21
C ALA A 231 -6.45 10.92 7.72
N ARG A 232 -7.57 10.73 7.00
CA ARG A 232 -8.90 11.20 7.44
C ARG A 232 -9.35 10.56 8.75
N CYS A 233 -9.15 9.25 8.93
CA CYS A 233 -9.48 8.56 10.18
C CYS A 233 -8.70 9.13 11.38
N LYS A 234 -7.41 9.46 11.19
CA LYS A 234 -6.61 10.15 12.22
C LYS A 234 -7.19 11.52 12.56
N LEU A 235 -7.68 12.27 11.58
CA LEU A 235 -8.31 13.56 11.80
C LEU A 235 -9.67 13.42 12.54
N TYR A 236 -10.47 12.40 12.25
CA TYR A 236 -11.70 12.11 13.01
C TYR A 236 -11.39 11.80 14.47
N LEU A 237 -10.33 11.02 14.73
CA LEU A 237 -9.83 10.79 16.08
C LEU A 237 -9.33 12.10 16.74
N ALA A 238 -8.63 12.96 16.00
CA ALA A 238 -8.17 14.25 16.54
C ALA A 238 -9.37 15.13 16.94
N LEU A 239 -10.45 15.13 16.16
CA LEU A 239 -11.66 15.89 16.49
C LEU A 239 -12.32 15.37 17.78
N SER A 240 -12.44 14.06 17.96
CA SER A 240 -12.98 13.49 19.20
C SER A 240 -12.09 13.79 20.42
N LEU A 241 -10.77 13.85 20.23
CA LEU A 241 -9.83 14.29 21.25
C LEU A 241 -10.03 15.77 21.61
N VAL A 242 -10.30 16.65 20.64
CA VAL A 242 -10.66 18.05 20.92
C VAL A 242 -11.92 18.12 21.78
N GLN A 243 -12.98 17.41 21.39
CA GLN A 243 -14.27 17.39 22.09
C GLN A 243 -14.18 16.84 23.51
N THR A 244 -13.34 15.83 23.73
CA THR A 244 -13.09 15.26 25.06
C THR A 244 -12.07 16.05 25.87
N GLY A 245 -11.34 16.97 25.24
CA GLY A 245 -10.42 17.87 25.90
C GLY A 245 -8.95 17.52 25.89
N HIS A 246 -8.56 16.52 25.13
CA HIS A 246 -7.18 16.08 24.96
C HIS A 246 -6.49 16.93 23.89
N LEU A 247 -6.39 18.25 24.14
CA LEU A 247 -5.98 19.23 23.14
C LEU A 247 -4.54 19.03 22.63
N VAL A 248 -3.63 18.58 23.49
CA VAL A 248 -2.22 18.36 23.12
C VAL A 248 -2.09 17.21 22.12
N SER A 249 -2.75 16.08 22.39
CA SER A 249 -2.75 14.92 21.50
C SER A 249 -3.42 15.26 20.17
N ALA A 250 -4.56 15.96 20.22
CA ALA A 250 -5.26 16.40 19.01
C ALA A 250 -4.37 17.31 18.15
N ARG A 251 -3.69 18.29 18.76
CA ARG A 251 -2.77 19.21 18.08
C ARG A 251 -1.70 18.46 17.31
N ARG A 252 -1.03 17.50 17.97
CA ARG A 252 0.04 16.72 17.36
C ARG A 252 -0.44 15.94 16.13
N ILE A 253 -1.62 15.33 16.22
CA ILE A 253 -2.18 14.57 15.09
C ILE A 253 -2.50 15.52 13.91
N VAL A 254 -3.13 16.65 14.18
CA VAL A 254 -3.50 17.63 13.13
C VAL A 254 -2.26 18.19 12.44
N GLU A 255 -1.23 18.59 13.20
CA GLU A 255 0.04 19.07 12.64
C GLU A 255 0.69 18.00 11.76
N GLN A 256 0.76 16.75 12.24
CA GLN A 256 1.31 15.64 11.45
C GLN A 256 0.55 15.42 10.14
N GLN A 257 -0.79 15.41 10.16
CA GLN A 257 -1.57 15.18 8.94
C GLN A 257 -1.51 16.38 7.99
N TYR A 258 -1.46 17.60 8.51
CA TYR A 258 -1.29 18.82 7.71
C TYR A 258 0.05 18.83 6.97
N HIS A 259 1.14 18.51 7.66
CA HIS A 259 2.47 18.40 7.04
C HIS A 259 2.51 17.29 5.98
N LEU A 260 1.90 16.15 6.25
CA LEU A 260 1.83 15.04 5.29
C LEU A 260 1.06 15.46 4.03
N ALA A 261 -0.09 16.12 4.18
CA ALA A 261 -0.89 16.61 3.07
C ALA A 261 -0.18 17.69 2.23
N HIS A 262 0.58 18.58 2.88
CA HIS A 262 1.34 19.64 2.18
C HIS A 262 2.62 19.14 1.51
N SER A 263 3.20 18.03 1.98
CA SER A 263 4.43 17.47 1.44
C SER A 263 4.19 16.44 0.33
N ALA A 264 2.93 16.10 0.05
CA ALA A 264 2.56 15.12 -0.96
C ALA A 264 2.75 15.69 -2.39
N PRO A 265 3.15 14.86 -3.38
CA PRO A 265 3.27 15.30 -4.77
C PRO A 265 1.96 15.85 -5.37
N VAL A 266 0.83 15.36 -4.87
CA VAL A 266 -0.51 15.82 -5.23
C VAL A 266 -1.20 16.31 -3.95
N LEU A 267 -1.61 17.57 -3.96
CA LEU A 267 -2.26 18.21 -2.81
C LEU A 267 -3.71 17.75 -2.67
N ASP A 268 -4.05 17.11 -1.56
CA ASP A 268 -5.46 16.85 -1.18
C ASP A 268 -6.03 18.07 -0.46
N THR A 269 -6.66 18.96 -1.23
CA THR A 269 -7.30 20.17 -0.75
C THR A 269 -8.39 19.90 0.30
N ARG A 270 -9.06 18.75 0.21
CA ARG A 270 -10.09 18.33 1.19
C ARG A 270 -9.44 17.95 2.51
N LEU A 271 -8.36 17.18 2.50
CA LEU A 271 -7.63 16.80 3.71
C LEU A 271 -7.04 18.04 4.43
N ILE A 272 -6.48 18.97 3.66
CA ILE A 272 -6.00 20.26 4.18
C ILE A 272 -7.15 21.03 4.83
N SER A 273 -8.30 21.14 4.16
CA SER A 273 -9.49 21.82 4.70
C SER A 273 -9.97 21.19 6.02
N MET A 274 -9.93 19.85 6.12
CA MET A 274 -10.26 19.13 7.37
C MET A 274 -9.29 19.49 8.49
N CYS A 275 -7.98 19.53 8.21
CA CYS A 275 -6.97 19.94 9.20
C CYS A 275 -7.24 21.36 9.72
N LEU A 276 -7.49 22.31 8.82
CA LEU A 276 -7.77 23.70 9.17
C LEU A 276 -9.06 23.85 10.00
N GLY A 277 -10.11 23.10 9.64
CA GLY A 277 -11.36 23.08 10.40
C GLY A 277 -11.17 22.58 11.84
N ILE A 278 -10.45 21.47 12.02
CA ILE A 278 -10.15 20.93 13.35
C ILE A 278 -9.24 21.87 14.12
N TRP A 279 -8.26 22.50 13.46
CA TRP A 279 -7.38 23.48 14.07
C TRP A 279 -8.13 24.71 14.61
N ALA A 280 -9.09 25.23 13.84
CA ALA A 280 -9.95 26.32 14.30
C ALA A 280 -10.73 25.94 15.56
N LYS A 281 -11.28 24.71 15.59
CA LYS A 281 -11.99 24.19 16.76
C LYS A 281 -11.09 23.96 17.98
N LEU A 282 -9.87 23.47 17.76
CA LEU A 282 -8.86 23.32 18.79
C LEU A 282 -8.49 24.67 19.42
N LYS A 283 -8.31 25.71 18.60
CA LYS A 283 -8.09 27.08 19.10
C LYS A 283 -9.26 27.58 19.94
N TYR A 284 -10.50 27.37 19.48
CA TYR A 284 -11.69 27.78 20.22
C TYR A 284 -11.73 27.12 21.61
N GLU A 285 -11.59 25.80 21.68
CA GLU A 285 -11.61 25.05 22.95
C GLU A 285 -10.46 25.43 23.88
N TYR A 286 -9.27 25.71 23.34
CA TYR A 286 -8.14 26.19 24.12
C TYR A 286 -8.45 27.54 24.80
N HIS A 287 -8.97 28.52 24.05
CA HIS A 287 -9.30 29.83 24.59
C HIS A 287 -10.45 29.77 25.59
N LYS A 288 -11.48 28.94 25.33
CA LYS A 288 -12.60 28.71 26.23
C LYS A 288 -12.12 28.24 27.60
N ARG A 289 -11.28 27.20 27.63
CA ARG A 289 -10.70 26.66 28.88
C ARG A 289 -9.78 27.65 29.59
N HIS A 290 -9.00 28.42 28.83
CA HIS A 290 -8.12 29.41 29.44
C HIS A 290 -8.93 30.52 30.14
N LYS A 291 -10.08 30.92 29.58
CA LYS A 291 -11.01 31.87 30.21
C LYS A 291 -11.65 31.28 31.46
N GLU A 292 -12.13 30.04 31.40
CA GLU A 292 -12.72 29.32 32.54
C GLU A 292 -11.74 29.20 33.71
N ARG A 293 -10.50 28.75 33.44
CA ARG A 293 -9.44 28.67 34.47
C ARG A 293 -9.08 30.01 35.08
N LYS A 294 -9.08 31.09 34.29
CA LYS A 294 -8.81 32.44 34.80
C LYS A 294 -9.95 32.89 35.72
N LYS A 295 -11.20 32.62 35.36
CA LYS A 295 -12.38 32.91 36.19
C LYS A 295 -12.32 32.15 37.51
N GLU A 296 -12.07 30.84 37.47
CA GLU A 296 -11.92 29.97 38.66
C GLU A 296 -10.82 30.49 39.60
N ARG A 297 -9.65 30.87 39.07
CA ARG A 297 -8.56 31.43 39.89
C ARG A 297 -8.96 32.73 40.57
N THR A 298 -9.63 33.64 39.86
CA THR A 298 -10.11 34.90 40.46
C THR A 298 -11.14 34.64 41.55
N THR A 299 -12.08 33.69 41.35
CA THR A 299 -13.08 33.33 42.35
C THR A 299 -12.44 32.71 43.59
N LEU A 300 -11.44 31.84 43.43
CA LEU A 300 -10.68 31.27 44.56
C LEU A 300 -9.90 32.33 45.34
N LEU A 301 -9.27 33.28 44.64
CA LEU A 301 -8.58 34.40 45.31
C LEU A 301 -9.55 35.29 46.09
N GLN A 302 -10.74 35.56 45.55
CA GLN A 302 -11.79 36.32 46.25
C GLN A 302 -12.34 35.58 47.48
N ALA A 303 -12.55 34.26 47.38
CA ALA A 303 -12.99 33.43 48.50
C ALA A 303 -11.93 33.35 49.62
N ASN A 304 -10.65 33.26 49.27
CA ASN A 304 -9.55 33.28 50.23
C ASN A 304 -9.38 34.65 50.91
N PHE A 305 -9.63 35.75 50.19
CA PHE A 305 -9.60 37.09 50.78
C PHE A 305 -10.76 37.32 51.75
N ALA A 306 -11.98 36.87 51.41
CA ALA A 306 -13.16 36.98 52.27
C ALA A 306 -13.06 36.15 53.56
N SER A 307 -12.43 34.97 53.51
CA SER A 307 -12.19 34.13 54.70
C SER A 307 -11.12 34.70 55.63
N THR A 308 -10.10 35.39 55.08
CA THR A 308 -9.06 36.07 55.87
C THR A 308 -9.63 37.25 56.67
N ILE A 309 -10.51 38.06 56.08
CA ILE A 309 -11.17 39.18 56.78
C ILE A 309 -12.07 38.69 57.92
N HIS A 310 -12.70 37.51 57.77
CA HIS A 310 -13.60 36.97 58.80
C HIS A 310 -12.86 36.35 60.01
N THR A 311 -11.56 36.01 59.87
CA THR A 311 -10.73 35.49 60.97
C THR A 311 -10.08 36.60 61.80
N ASP A 312 -9.77 37.74 61.18
CA ASP A 312 -9.17 38.90 61.86
C ASP A 312 -10.19 39.73 62.67
N VAL A 313 -11.49 39.65 62.34
CA VAL A 313 -12.53 40.35 63.13
C VAL A 313 -12.91 39.58 64.40
N VAL A 314 -12.85 38.25 64.39
CA VAL A 314 -13.24 37.40 65.54
C VAL A 314 -12.14 37.30 66.61
N THR A 315 -10.89 37.63 66.29
CA THR A 315 -9.78 37.66 67.26
C THR A 315 -9.62 38.99 68.01
N SER A 316 -10.50 39.98 67.77
CA SER A 316 -10.47 41.28 68.47
C SER A 316 -11.48 41.42 69.63
N PHE A 317 -12.28 40.39 69.91
CA PHE A 317 -13.19 40.35 71.06
C PHE A 317 -13.15 38.99 71.76
N GLN A 318 -12.16 38.78 72.63
CA GLN A 318 -12.23 37.78 73.71
C GLN A 318 -11.98 38.47 75.05
N PRO A 319 -12.95 38.46 76.00
CA PRO A 319 -12.65 38.75 77.39
C PRO A 319 -11.93 37.55 78.02
N ALA A 320 -11.02 37.84 78.95
CA ALA A 320 -10.13 36.90 79.61
C ALA A 320 -10.87 35.74 80.31
N PRO A 321 -10.30 34.51 80.33
CA PRO A 321 -10.85 33.42 81.11
C PRO A 321 -10.20 33.36 82.50
N ASP A 322 -11.03 33.39 83.53
CA ASP A 322 -10.68 32.98 84.88
C ASP A 322 -10.57 31.46 84.98
N ASN A 323 -9.63 31.03 85.82
CA ASN A 323 -9.32 29.66 86.20
C ASN A 323 -10.51 28.93 86.84
N GLU A 324 -10.71 27.64 86.51
CA GLU A 324 -10.79 26.59 87.54
C GLU A 324 -10.66 25.17 86.97
N GLN A 325 -10.11 24.30 87.81
CA GLN A 325 -9.64 22.93 87.56
C GLN A 325 -10.75 21.86 87.66
N ILE A 326 -10.30 20.60 87.45
CA ILE A 326 -10.84 19.28 87.88
C ILE A 326 -11.53 18.54 86.71
N SER A 327 -10.91 17.57 86.02
CA SER A 327 -10.34 16.26 86.39
C SER A 327 -11.37 15.11 86.49
N ILE A 328 -10.96 13.97 85.88
CA ILE A 328 -11.32 12.56 86.17
C ILE A 328 -12.38 11.84 85.28
N LYS A 329 -11.81 11.01 84.36
CA LYS A 329 -12.06 9.60 84.00
C LYS A 329 -13.48 9.10 83.60
N HIS A 330 -13.56 8.33 82.50
CA HIS A 330 -13.47 6.84 82.46
C HIS A 330 -14.12 6.27 81.17
N THR A 331 -13.41 5.36 80.50
CA THR A 331 -13.85 4.12 79.80
C THR A 331 -15.30 4.00 79.27
N ALA A 332 -15.46 3.64 78.00
CA ALA A 332 -15.71 2.24 77.59
C ALA A 332 -15.88 2.07 76.07
N SER A 333 -15.38 0.90 75.63
CA SER A 333 -15.62 0.16 74.40
C SER A 333 -17.07 0.15 73.87
N ASN A 334 -17.27 0.09 72.54
CA ASN A 334 -17.70 -1.14 71.83
C ASN A 334 -18.20 -0.92 70.38
N ILE A 335 -17.80 -1.87 69.51
CA ILE A 335 -18.63 -2.62 68.54
C ILE A 335 -19.01 -1.98 67.18
N LEU A 336 -18.50 -2.62 66.11
CA LEU A 336 -18.95 -2.67 64.71
C LEU A 336 -20.42 -3.17 64.60
N PRO A 337 -21.22 -2.95 63.52
CA PRO A 337 -20.93 -3.66 62.27
C PRO A 337 -21.47 -3.07 60.94
N SER A 338 -20.88 -3.58 59.85
CA SER A 338 -21.48 -4.05 58.58
C SER A 338 -22.49 -3.23 57.75
N GLN A 339 -22.15 -3.13 56.44
CA GLN A 339 -22.98 -3.26 55.23
C GLN A 339 -24.01 -2.16 54.89
N THR A 340 -23.95 -1.60 53.67
CA THR A 340 -24.74 -2.03 52.49
C THR A 340 -24.58 -1.05 51.30
N ASN A 341 -24.45 -1.65 50.11
CA ASN A 341 -24.96 -1.28 48.79
C ASN A 341 -25.27 0.18 48.42
N LEU A 342 -24.64 0.65 47.34
CA LEU A 342 -25.29 0.96 46.05
C LEU A 342 -24.28 0.95 44.91
#